data_AF-A0A376EQI3-F1
#
_entry.id   AF-A0A376EQI3-F1
#
_cell.length_a   1.000
_cell.length_b   1.000
_cell.length_c   1.000
_cell.angle_alpha   90.00
_cell.angle_beta   90.00
_cell.angle_gamma   90.00
#
_symmetry.space_group_name_H-M   'P 1'
#
loop_
_entity.id
_entity.type
_entity.pdbx_description
1 polymer ?
#
loop_
_entity_poly.entity_id
_entity_poly.type
_entity_poly.pdbx_seq_one_letter_code
_entity_poly.pdbx_strand_id
1 'polypeptide(L)'
;MKVFRLIILILHVGILFLLLGTLMNAYVPPKIFPWFNLLSLGFPVLIILYALLTLFWLFSWKKRTFAFMLAGLIFMNPVQRWVNFSSDKKETANLKIVSFNVKAGLMGPTDIEKYLNRADADVVMLQEAGSKISLKGMTGIGDNGVFKTLFKT
;
A
#
# COMPACT_ATOMS: atom_id res chain seq x y z
N MET A 1 -35.18 18.97 7.67
CA MET A 1 -34.79 19.20 9.07
C MET A 1 -33.43 19.91 9.14
N LYS A 2 -33.33 21.10 9.75
CA LYS A 2 -32.07 21.87 9.83
C LYS A 2 -31.02 21.17 10.72
N VAL A 3 -31.45 20.59 11.84
CA VAL A 3 -30.60 19.86 12.79
C VAL A 3 -29.91 18.66 12.16
N PHE A 4 -30.66 17.81 11.45
CA PHE A 4 -30.07 16.66 10.73
C PHE A 4 -28.93 17.05 9.79
N ARG A 5 -29.10 18.15 9.03
CA ARG A 5 -28.04 18.67 8.15
C ARG A 5 -26.85 19.25 8.91
N LEU A 6 -27.06 19.77 10.12
CA LEU A 6 -25.96 20.21 10.96
C LEU A 6 -25.13 19.02 11.46
N ILE A 7 -25.79 17.93 11.88
CA ILE A 7 -25.12 16.69 12.31
C ILE A 7 -24.25 16.12 11.18
N ILE A 8 -24.81 16.00 9.97
CA ILE A 8 -24.06 15.55 8.79
C ILE A 8 -22.87 16.47 8.50
N LEU A 9 -23.03 17.78 8.66
CA LEU A 9 -21.94 18.73 8.43
C LEU A 9 -20.80 18.51 9.43
N ILE A 10 -21.13 18.39 10.72
CA ILE A 10 -20.14 18.14 11.78
C ILE A 10 -19.40 16.84 11.51
N LEU A 11 -20.12 15.77 11.17
CA LEU A 11 -19.54 14.48 10.84
C LEU A 11 -18.62 14.57 9.61
N HIS A 12 -19.04 15.26 8.55
CA HIS A 12 -18.24 15.41 7.33
C HIS A 12 -16.95 16.20 7.56
N VAL A 13 -17.03 17.27 8.36
CA VAL A 13 -15.86 18.05 8.79
C VAL A 13 -14.94 17.21 9.67
N GLY A 14 -15.49 16.43 10.62
CA GLY A 14 -14.71 15.50 11.44
C GLY A 14 -13.94 14.49 10.60
N ILE A 15 -14.59 13.87 9.61
CA ILE A 15 -13.94 12.95 8.66
C ILE A 15 -12.86 13.67 7.85
N LEU A 16 -13.10 14.90 7.41
CA LEU A 16 -12.08 15.69 6.71
C LEU A 16 -10.83 15.88 7.59
N PHE A 17 -10.99 16.23 8.87
CA PHE A 17 -9.86 16.35 9.80
C PHE A 17 -9.14 15.03 10.05
N LEU A 18 -9.87 13.92 10.17
CA LEU A 18 -9.27 12.59 10.26
C LEU A 18 -8.46 12.25 9.01
N LEU A 19 -9.00 12.51 7.82
CA LEU A 19 -8.30 12.32 6.55
C LEU A 19 -7.05 13.20 6.47
N LEU A 20 -7.11 14.47 6.87
CA LEU A 20 -5.93 15.33 6.97
C LEU A 20 -4.90 14.77 7.96
N GLY A 21 -5.35 14.18 9.06
CA GLY A 21 -4.52 13.46 10.02
C GLY A 21 -3.77 12.28 9.39
N THR A 22 -4.38 11.55 8.44
CA THR A 22 -3.67 10.47 7.73
C THR A 22 -2.46 10.98 6.94
N LEU A 23 -2.51 12.21 6.43
CA LEU A 23 -1.40 12.82 5.69
C LEU A 23 -0.20 13.14 6.60
N MET A 24 -0.42 13.30 7.91
CA MET A 24 0.65 13.55 8.88
C MET A 24 1.59 12.36 9.08
N ASN A 25 1.20 11.16 8.66
CA ASN A 25 2.07 9.98 8.67
C ASN A 25 3.35 10.17 7.83
N ALA A 26 3.34 11.09 6.85
CA ALA A 26 4.53 11.46 6.08
C ALA A 26 5.51 12.37 6.83
N TYR A 27 5.05 13.06 7.88
CA TYR A 27 5.82 14.11 8.57
C TYR A 27 6.11 13.78 10.04
N VAL A 28 5.29 12.94 10.66
CA VAL A 28 5.40 12.59 12.08
C VAL A 28 5.82 11.14 12.21
N PRO A 29 7.06 10.87 12.65
CA PRO A 29 7.53 9.51 12.86
C PRO A 29 6.66 8.73 13.86
N PRO A 30 6.40 7.43 13.62
CA PRO A 30 5.59 6.61 14.53
C PRO A 30 6.14 6.52 15.95
N LYS A 31 7.46 6.70 16.11
CA LYS A 31 8.12 6.75 17.42
C LYS A 31 7.63 7.91 18.29
N ILE A 32 7.25 9.03 17.67
CA ILE A 32 6.75 10.23 18.37
C ILE A 32 5.25 10.11 18.56
N PHE A 33 4.52 9.73 17.50
CA PHE A 33 3.07 9.62 17.56
C PHE A 33 2.56 8.49 16.65
N PRO A 34 2.34 7.28 17.21
CA PRO A 34 1.97 6.11 16.42
C PRO A 34 0.55 6.17 15.86
N TRP A 35 -0.31 7.00 16.43
CA TRP A 35 -1.73 7.06 16.06
C TRP A 35 -1.98 7.54 14.63
N PHE A 36 -1.11 8.33 14.01
CA PHE A 36 -1.24 8.67 12.59
C PHE A 36 -1.03 7.45 11.68
N ASN A 37 -0.14 6.54 12.09
CA ASN A 37 0.07 5.29 11.38
C ASN A 37 -1.16 4.37 11.50
N LEU A 38 -1.70 4.23 12.72
CA LEU A 38 -2.94 3.47 12.95
C LEU A 38 -4.14 4.09 12.23
N LEU A 39 -4.28 5.42 12.25
CA LEU A 39 -5.35 6.14 11.56
C LEU A 39 -5.28 5.94 10.04
N SER A 40 -4.07 5.86 9.47
CA SER A 40 -3.86 5.60 8.04
C SER A 40 -4.40 4.23 7.59
N LEU A 41 -4.48 3.25 8.49
CA LEU A 41 -5.12 1.96 8.21
C LEU A 41 -6.62 2.13 7.89
N GLY A 42 -7.27 3.09 8.53
CA GLY A 42 -8.67 3.44 8.31
C GLY A 42 -8.91 4.33 7.08
N PHE A 43 -7.88 4.74 6.35
CA PHE A 43 -7.99 5.66 5.21
C PHE A 43 -9.05 5.24 4.17
N PRO A 44 -9.12 3.97 3.71
CA PRO A 44 -10.11 3.55 2.71
C PRO A 44 -11.55 3.77 3.17
N VAL A 45 -11.85 3.47 4.44
CA VAL A 45 -13.18 3.65 5.01
C VAL A 45 -13.51 5.14 5.12
N LEU A 46 -12.56 5.95 5.60
CA LEU A 46 -12.74 7.39 5.75
C LEU A 46 -12.97 8.10 4.41
N ILE A 47 -12.22 7.75 3.36
CA ILE A 47 -12.35 8.40 2.05
C ILE A 47 -13.67 8.02 1.35
N ILE A 48 -14.13 6.77 1.52
CA ILE A 48 -15.45 6.34 1.03
C ILE A 48 -16.56 7.11 1.74
N LEU A 49 -16.51 7.20 3.08
CA LEU A 49 -17.50 7.97 3.84
C LEU A 49 -17.50 9.45 3.45
N TYR A 50 -16.32 10.04 3.25
CA TYR A 50 -16.18 11.41 2.76
C TYR A 50 -16.83 11.60 1.38
N ALA A 51 -16.60 10.68 0.44
CA ALA A 51 -17.22 10.72 -0.88
C ALA A 51 -18.76 10.61 -0.78
N LEU A 52 -19.29 9.69 0.04
CA LEU A 52 -20.73 9.52 0.24
C LEU A 52 -21.39 10.77 0.83
N LEU A 53 -20.76 11.43 1.80
CA LEU A 53 -21.26 12.68 2.37
C LEU A 53 -21.17 13.84 1.40
N THR A 54 -20.13 13.87 0.56
CA THR A 54 -20.01 14.85 -0.54
C THR A 54 -21.15 14.66 -1.56
N LEU A 55 -21.45 13.41 -1.94
CA LEU A 55 -22.59 13.08 -2.81
C LEU A 55 -23.93 13.46 -2.16
N PHE A 56 -24.09 13.25 -0.85
CA PHE A 56 -25.28 13.71 -0.13
C PHE A 56 -25.48 15.22 -0.27
N TRP A 57 -24.41 16.02 -0.18
CA TRP A 57 -24.50 17.47 -0.39
C TRP A 57 -24.80 17.85 -1.83
N LEU A 58 -24.25 17.11 -2.79
CA LEU A 58 -24.52 17.27 -4.22
C LEU A 58 -26.00 17.10 -4.50
N PHE A 59 -26.60 15.99 -4.10
CA PHE A 59 -28.03 15.71 -4.28
C PHE A 59 -28.94 16.62 -3.43
N SER A 60 -28.42 17.16 -2.32
CA SER A 60 -29.13 18.17 -1.53
C SER A 60 -29.06 19.60 -2.11
N TRP A 61 -28.43 19.78 -3.28
CA TRP A 61 -28.24 21.06 -3.96
C TRP A 61 -27.63 22.14 -3.05
N LYS A 62 -26.61 21.78 -2.25
CA LYS A 62 -25.96 22.72 -1.33
C LYS A 62 -24.65 23.24 -1.90
N LYS A 63 -24.45 24.56 -1.87
CA LYS A 63 -23.22 25.22 -2.37
C LYS A 63 -21.93 24.72 -1.69
N ARG A 64 -22.03 24.24 -0.44
CA ARG A 64 -20.89 23.65 0.29
C ARG A 64 -20.30 22.40 -0.36
N THR A 65 -21.03 21.73 -1.25
CA THR A 65 -20.51 20.58 -2.00
C THR A 65 -19.21 20.93 -2.71
N PHE A 66 -19.14 22.10 -3.34
CA PHE A 66 -17.95 22.54 -4.06
C PHE A 66 -16.71 22.66 -3.16
N ALA A 67 -16.88 23.13 -1.93
CA ALA A 67 -15.79 23.21 -0.96
C ALA A 67 -15.27 21.80 -0.59
N PHE A 68 -16.17 20.85 -0.34
CA PHE A 68 -15.77 19.46 -0.05
C PHE A 68 -15.19 18.73 -1.27
N MET A 69 -15.69 18.99 -2.47
CA MET A 69 -15.09 18.46 -3.69
C MET A 69 -13.66 18.97 -3.87
N LEU A 70 -13.44 20.28 -3.68
CA LEU A 70 -12.11 20.89 -3.80
C LEU A 70 -11.15 20.35 -2.72
N ALA A 71 -11.59 20.27 -1.48
CA ALA A 71 -10.81 19.68 -0.40
C ALA A 71 -10.51 18.19 -0.64
N GLY A 72 -11.43 17.47 -1.30
CA GLY A 72 -11.25 16.07 -1.69
C GLY A 72 -10.06 15.83 -2.62
N LEU A 73 -9.69 16.82 -3.45
CA LEU A 73 -8.56 16.72 -4.38
C LEU A 73 -7.21 16.55 -3.67
N ILE A 74 -7.09 17.01 -2.42
CA ILE A 74 -5.89 16.85 -1.60
C ILE A 74 -5.54 15.35 -1.41
N PHE A 75 -6.56 14.48 -1.43
CA PHE A 75 -6.41 13.04 -1.20
C PHE A 75 -6.18 12.24 -2.48
N MET A 76 -6.02 12.87 -3.65
CA MET A 76 -5.87 12.18 -4.93
C MET A 76 -4.65 11.22 -4.93
N ASN A 77 -3.50 11.69 -4.44
CA ASN A 77 -2.28 10.88 -4.36
C ASN A 77 -2.46 9.64 -3.45
N PRO A 78 -2.95 9.78 -2.20
CA PRO A 78 -3.32 8.63 -1.37
C PRO A 78 -4.31 7.67 -2.03
N VAL A 79 -5.34 8.18 -2.71
CA VAL A 79 -6.33 7.35 -3.42
C VAL A 79 -5.67 6.54 -4.53
N GLN A 80 -4.85 7.17 -5.38
CA GLN A 80 -4.13 6.49 -6.47
C GLN A 80 -3.24 5.36 -5.96
N ARG A 81 -2.51 5.61 -4.87
CA ARG A 81 -1.70 4.57 -4.19
C ARG A 81 -2.56 3.43 -3.68
N TRP A 82 -3.70 3.75 -3.06
CA TRP A 82 -4.59 2.74 -2.50
C TRP A 82 -5.22 1.85 -3.57
N VAL A 83 -5.66 2.42 -4.70
CA VAL A 83 -6.20 1.63 -5.83
C VAL A 83 -5.12 0.99 -6.70
N ASN A 84 -3.84 1.15 -6.36
CA ASN A 84 -2.68 0.71 -7.14
C ASN A 84 -2.73 1.18 -8.60
N PHE A 85 -3.30 2.37 -8.85
CA PHE A 85 -3.36 2.92 -10.19
C PHE A 85 -1.98 3.40 -10.60
N SER A 86 -1.33 2.60 -11.45
CA SER A 86 -0.06 2.94 -12.09
C SER A 86 -0.34 3.06 -13.59
N SER A 87 0.17 4.11 -14.22
CA SER A 87 0.16 4.17 -15.68
C SER A 87 0.95 2.99 -16.23
N ASP A 88 0.43 2.32 -17.26
CA ASP A 88 1.15 1.28 -17.97
C ASP A 88 2.50 1.85 -18.42
N LYS A 89 3.58 1.28 -17.87
CA LYS A 89 4.92 1.60 -18.34
C LYS A 89 5.01 1.03 -19.75
N LYS A 90 5.15 1.91 -20.74
CA LYS A 90 5.34 1.52 -22.15
C LYS A 90 6.66 0.80 -22.41
N GLU A 91 7.52 0.70 -21.41
CA GLU A 91 8.81 0.02 -21.51
C GLU A 91 8.65 -1.48 -21.31
N THR A 92 9.23 -2.25 -22.22
CA THR A 92 9.37 -3.70 -22.08
C THR A 92 10.30 -3.99 -20.90
N ALA A 93 9.76 -4.56 -19.83
CA ALA A 93 10.58 -4.99 -18.69
C ALA A 93 11.61 -6.03 -19.17
N ASN A 94 12.89 -5.72 -19.02
CA ASN A 94 14.03 -6.54 -19.44
C ASN A 94 14.81 -7.14 -18.25
N LEU A 95 14.35 -6.88 -17.02
CA LEU A 95 14.96 -7.37 -15.79
C LEU A 95 13.87 -7.68 -14.76
N LYS A 96 13.87 -8.92 -14.26
CA LYS A 96 12.96 -9.39 -13.21
C LYS A 96 13.76 -9.75 -11.97
N ILE A 97 13.49 -9.04 -10.87
CA ILE A 97 14.12 -9.27 -9.57
C ILE A 97 13.06 -9.76 -8.58
N VAL A 98 13.36 -10.82 -7.84
CA VAL A 98 12.52 -11.31 -6.74
C VAL A 98 13.29 -11.16 -5.43
N SER A 99 12.74 -10.45 -4.45
CA SER A 99 13.23 -10.44 -3.07
C SER A 99 12.25 -11.20 -2.19
N PHE A 100 12.71 -12.25 -1.51
CA PHE A 100 11.83 -13.12 -0.75
C PHE A 100 12.47 -13.61 0.56
N ASN A 101 11.82 -13.29 1.69
CA ASN A 101 12.19 -13.87 2.98
C ASN A 101 11.56 -15.27 3.07
N VAL A 102 12.41 -16.29 3.11
CA VAL A 102 11.99 -17.70 3.08
C VAL A 102 11.81 -18.32 4.47
N LYS A 103 12.00 -17.52 5.54
CA LYS A 103 11.86 -17.95 6.95
C LYS A 103 12.57 -19.28 7.24
N ALA A 104 13.86 -19.36 6.88
CA ALA A 104 14.71 -20.54 6.97
C ALA A 104 14.24 -21.78 6.18
N GLY A 105 13.23 -21.66 5.33
CA GLY A 105 12.60 -22.78 4.63
C GLY A 105 11.48 -23.46 5.41
N LEU A 106 10.98 -22.88 6.50
CA LEU A 106 9.92 -23.44 7.34
C LEU A 106 8.61 -23.71 6.57
N MET A 107 8.38 -23.01 5.46
CA MET A 107 7.20 -23.17 4.60
C MET A 107 7.32 -24.34 3.60
N GLY A 108 8.38 -25.14 3.67
CA GLY A 108 8.63 -26.24 2.72
C GLY A 108 9.61 -25.82 1.62
N PRO A 109 10.89 -26.26 1.67
CA PRO A 109 11.92 -25.85 0.71
C PRO A 109 11.54 -26.13 -0.75
N THR A 110 10.86 -27.25 -1.00
CA THR A 110 10.43 -27.66 -2.34
C THR A 110 9.37 -26.74 -2.94
N ASP A 111 8.42 -26.26 -2.12
CA ASP A 111 7.36 -25.36 -2.59
C ASP A 111 7.92 -23.96 -2.85
N ILE A 112 8.88 -23.53 -2.01
CA ILE A 112 9.65 -22.29 -2.22
C ILE A 112 10.44 -22.37 -3.53
N GLU A 113 11.17 -23.45 -3.78
CA GLU A 113 11.91 -23.65 -5.03
C GLU A 113 10.97 -23.69 -6.24
N LYS A 114 9.85 -24.39 -6.16
CA LYS A 114 8.85 -24.46 -7.23
C LYS A 114 8.25 -23.08 -7.52
N TYR A 115 7.96 -22.29 -6.49
CA TYR A 115 7.48 -20.92 -6.63
C TYR A 115 8.53 -20.03 -7.32
N LEU A 116 9.77 -20.06 -6.85
CA LEU A 116 10.86 -19.23 -7.36
C LEU A 116 11.26 -19.61 -8.80
N ASN A 117 11.29 -20.89 -9.13
CA ASN A 117 11.54 -21.35 -10.50
C ASN A 117 10.40 -20.95 -11.46
N ARG A 118 9.15 -20.97 -11.00
CA ARG A 118 7.99 -20.47 -11.79
C ARG A 118 8.01 -18.95 -11.98
N ALA A 119 8.61 -18.23 -11.04
CA ALA A 119 8.76 -16.79 -11.17
C ALA A 119 9.72 -16.43 -12.32
N ASP A 120 10.62 -17.32 -12.75
CA ASP A 120 11.54 -17.10 -13.87
C ASP A 120 12.26 -15.73 -13.80
N ALA A 121 12.76 -15.40 -12.62
CA ALA A 121 13.47 -14.14 -12.36
C ALA A 121 14.92 -14.21 -12.84
N ASP A 122 15.49 -13.07 -13.21
CA ASP A 122 16.91 -12.95 -13.58
C ASP A 122 17.79 -12.90 -12.32
N VAL A 123 17.27 -12.28 -11.25
CA VAL A 123 17.93 -12.18 -9.94
C VAL A 123 16.95 -12.54 -8.83
N VAL A 124 17.37 -13.42 -7.92
CA VAL A 124 16.60 -13.78 -6.72
C VAL A 124 17.42 -13.46 -5.47
N MET A 125 16.86 -12.65 -4.57
CA MET A 125 17.45 -12.26 -3.30
C MET A 125 16.65 -12.90 -2.16
N LEU A 126 17.27 -13.82 -1.42
CA LEU A 126 16.63 -14.55 -0.32
C LEU A 126 17.11 -14.02 1.02
N GLN A 127 16.17 -13.70 1.92
CA GLN A 127 16.46 -13.42 3.34
C GLN A 127 16.08 -14.61 4.21
N GLU A 128 16.79 -14.77 5.33
CA GLU A 128 16.65 -15.93 6.22
C GLU A 128 16.73 -17.23 5.41
N ALA A 129 17.72 -17.34 4.52
CA ALA A 129 17.80 -18.45 3.57
C ALA A 129 17.79 -19.82 4.26
N GLY A 130 18.37 -19.91 5.47
CA GLY A 130 18.44 -21.13 6.27
C GLY A 130 18.97 -22.33 5.47
N SER A 131 18.05 -23.22 5.09
CA SER A 131 18.29 -24.45 4.33
C SER A 131 18.84 -24.19 2.90
N LYS A 132 19.45 -25.23 2.31
CA LYS A 132 20.03 -25.19 0.95
C LYS A 132 18.93 -25.10 -0.12
N ILE A 133 18.34 -23.92 -0.31
CA ILE A 133 17.47 -23.63 -1.46
C ILE A 133 18.35 -23.57 -2.72
N SER A 134 18.03 -24.43 -3.68
CA SER A 134 18.71 -24.54 -4.97
C SER A 134 17.74 -24.25 -6.11
N LEU A 135 17.98 -23.17 -6.85
CA LEU A 135 17.16 -22.80 -8.00
C LEU A 135 17.78 -23.35 -9.29
N LYS A 136 16.93 -23.79 -10.22
CA LYS A 136 17.38 -24.40 -11.47
C LYS A 136 17.96 -23.33 -12.38
N GLY A 137 19.16 -23.55 -12.90
CA GLY A 137 19.81 -22.60 -13.82
C GLY A 137 20.14 -21.27 -13.16
N MET A 138 20.40 -21.28 -11.84
CA MET A 138 20.88 -20.10 -11.13
C MET A 138 22.13 -20.41 -10.31
N THR A 139 23.04 -19.46 -10.25
CA THR A 139 24.26 -19.51 -9.43
C THR A 139 24.19 -18.48 -8.31
N GLY A 140 24.66 -18.83 -7.12
CA GLY A 140 24.46 -18.02 -5.93
C GLY A 140 25.73 -17.49 -5.30
N ILE A 141 25.66 -16.27 -4.75
CA ILE A 141 26.68 -15.64 -3.90
C ILE A 141 26.00 -15.20 -2.59
N GLY A 142 26.67 -15.35 -1.46
CA GLY A 142 26.17 -14.88 -0.16
C GLY A 142 26.49 -15.84 0.99
N ASP A 143 26.20 -15.37 2.20
CA ASP A 143 26.47 -16.13 3.42
C ASP A 143 25.33 -17.12 3.70
N ASN A 144 25.70 -18.37 3.92
CA ASN A 144 24.74 -19.45 4.08
C ASN A 144 23.91 -19.20 5.35
N GLY A 145 22.59 -19.02 5.18
CA GLY A 145 21.64 -18.94 6.29
C GLY A 145 21.00 -17.56 6.49
N VAL A 146 21.68 -16.46 6.17
CA VAL A 146 21.17 -15.10 6.41
C VAL A 146 20.68 -14.44 5.13
N PHE A 147 21.54 -14.37 4.10
CA PHE A 147 21.22 -13.71 2.84
C PHE A 147 21.90 -14.39 1.66
N LYS A 148 21.12 -14.72 0.63
CA LYS A 148 21.62 -15.39 -0.57
C LYS A 148 21.10 -14.69 -1.82
N THR A 149 21.99 -14.30 -2.71
CA THR A 149 21.61 -13.76 -4.04
C THR A 149 21.90 -14.82 -5.09
N LEU A 150 20.96 -15.04 -6.00
CA LEU A 150 21.01 -16.02 -7.08
C LEU A 150 20.82 -15.31 -8.42
N PHE A 151 21.67 -15.63 -9.39
CA PHE A 151 21.67 -15.06 -10.74
C PHE A 151 21.39 -16.16 -11.75
N LYS A 152 20.48 -15.89 -12.70
CA LYS A 152 20.19 -16.78 -13.82
C LYS A 152 21.44 -16.96 -14.69
N THR A 153 21.77 -18.21 -15.01
CA THR A 153 22.88 -18.60 -15.91
C THR A 153 22.38 -19.01 -17.27
#